data_AF-W4M052-F1
#
_entry.id   AF-W4M052-F1
#
_cell.length_a   1.000
_cell.length_b   1.000
_cell.length_c   1.000
_cell.angle_alpha   90.00
_cell.angle_beta   90.00
_cell.angle_gamma   90.00
#
_symmetry.space_group_name_H-M   'P 1'
#
loop_
_entity.id
_entity.type
_entity.pdbx_description
1 polymer ?
#
loop_
_entity_poly.entity_id
_entity_poly.type
_entity_poly.pdbx_seq_one_letter_code
_entity_poly.pdbx_strand_id
1 'polypeptide(L)' 'MTPRGLEWAQRLQALAQNGLTFVKDPFDQERYEAIRDIAAEMMATWCRDT' A
#
# COMPACT_ATOMS: atom_id res chain seq x y z
N MET A 1 17.10 1.98 -12.39
CA MET A 1 15.86 1.16 -12.47
C MET A 1 15.29 1.06 -11.08
N THR A 2 13.99 1.33 -10.92
CA THR A 2 13.30 1.14 -9.63
C THR A 2 13.27 -0.35 -9.30
N PRO A 3 13.62 -0.77 -8.07
CA PRO A 3 13.52 -2.18 -7.71
C PRO A 3 12.07 -2.65 -7.77
N ARG A 4 11.84 -3.86 -8.30
CA ARG A 4 10.49 -4.40 -8.51
C ARG A 4 9.62 -4.37 -7.25
N GLY A 5 10.22 -4.56 -6.08
CA GLY A 5 9.51 -4.46 -4.80
C GLY A 5 8.93 -3.07 -4.54
N LEU A 6 9.67 -2.00 -4.86
CA LEU A 6 9.21 -0.62 -4.71
C LEU A 6 8.09 -0.29 -5.71
N GLU A 7 8.17 -0.80 -6.94
CA GLU A 7 7.09 -0.67 -7.93
C GLU A 7 5.80 -1.37 -7.47
N TRP A 8 5.92 -2.56 -6.86
CA TRP A 8 4.78 -3.27 -6.29
C TRP A 8 4.17 -2.53 -5.09
N ALA A 9 5.00 -2.00 -4.19
CA ALA A 9 4.54 -1.22 -3.05
C ALA A 9 3.73 0.01 -3.49
N GLN A 10 4.21 0.74 -4.49
CA GLN A 10 3.48 1.90 -5.06
C GLN A 10 2.13 1.50 -5.67
N ARG A 11 2.06 0.36 -6.37
CA ARG A 11 0.80 -0.14 -6.95
C ARG A 11 -0.18 -0.58 -5.86
N LEU A 12 0.29 -1.25 -4.81
CA LEU A 12 -0.53 -1.63 -3.66
C LEU A 12 -1.08 -0.40 -2.94
N GLN A 13 -0.24 0.61 -2.70
CA GLN A 13 -0.65 1.89 -2.12
C GLN A 13 -1.79 2.53 -2.92
N ALA A 14 -1.66 2.59 -4.25
CA ALA A 14 -2.68 3.19 -5.13
C ALA A 14 -4.00 2.39 -5.11
N LEU A 15 -3.93 1.06 -5.11
CA LEU A 15 -5.11 0.20 -5.01
C LEU A 15 -5.83 0.36 -3.66
N ALA A 16 -5.07 0.40 -2.56
CA ALA A 16 -5.62 0.62 -1.23
C ALA A 16 -6.30 1.99 -1.11
N GLN A 17 -5.67 3.05 -1.64
CA GLN A 17 -6.24 4.39 -1.66
C GLN A 17 -7.57 4.44 -2.45
N ASN A 18 -7.63 3.78 -3.61
CA ASN A 18 -8.85 3.66 -4.39
C ASN A 18 -9.91 2.87 -3.63
N GLY A 19 -9.53 1.75 -3.00
CA GLY A 19 -10.40 0.95 -2.14
C GLY A 19 -11.03 1.79 -1.03
N LEU A 20 -10.22 2.49 -0.24
CA LEU A 20 -10.67 3.40 0.84
C LEU A 20 -11.60 4.51 0.35
N THR A 21 -11.46 4.94 -0.90
CA THR A 21 -12.29 6.01 -1.47
C THR A 21 -13.71 5.52 -1.78
N PHE A 22 -13.87 4.24 -2.16
CA PHE A 22 -15.15 3.73 -2.69
C PHE A 22 -15.79 2.61 -1.84
N VAL A 23 -15.08 2.11 -0.83
CA VAL A 23 -15.56 1.06 0.07
C VAL A 23 -16.75 1.53 0.90
N LYS A 24 -17.69 0.62 1.15
CA LYS A 24 -18.89 0.88 1.98
C LYS A 24 -18.99 -0.08 3.18
N ASP A 25 -18.34 -1.23 3.09
CA ASP A 25 -18.31 -2.22 4.15
C ASP A 25 -17.15 -1.90 5.12
N PRO A 26 -17.41 -1.88 6.45
CA PRO A 26 -16.38 -1.52 7.43
C PRO A 26 -15.23 -2.54 7.49
N PHE A 27 -15.49 -3.83 7.23
CA PHE A 27 -14.43 -4.84 7.23
C PHE A 27 -13.54 -4.71 6.00
N ASP A 28 -14.11 -4.35 4.85
CA ASP A 28 -13.31 -4.01 3.67
C ASP A 28 -12.49 -2.74 3.88
N GLN A 29 -13.02 -1.75 4.61
CA GLN A 29 -12.25 -0.56 4.96
C GLN A 29 -11.00 -0.93 5.78
N GLU A 30 -11.16 -1.72 6.85
CA GLU A 30 -10.03 -2.20 7.67
C GLU A 30 -8.99 -2.97 6.82
N ARG A 31 -9.44 -3.77 5.84
CA ARG A 31 -8.54 -4.48 4.92
C ARG A 31 -7.73 -3.50 4.07
N TYR A 32 -8.36 -2.47 3.51
CA TYR A 32 -7.64 -1.49 2.71
C TYR A 32 -6.69 -0.63 3.55
N GLU A 33 -7.04 -0.32 4.80
CA GLU A 33 -6.14 0.34 5.75
C GLU A 33 -4.90 -0.52 6.00
N ALA A 34 -5.07 -1.82 6.29
CA ALA A 34 -3.96 -2.74 6.48
C ALA A 34 -3.06 -2.87 5.23
N ILE A 35 -3.66 -2.95 4.03
CA ILE A 35 -2.89 -3.01 2.78
C ILE A 35 -2.07 -1.73 2.58
N ARG A 36 -2.67 -0.57 2.86
CA ARG A 36 -2.00 0.73 2.76
C ARG A 36 -0.80 0.81 3.70
N ASP A 37 -0.96 0.35 4.93
CA ASP A 37 0.10 0.42 5.94
C ASP A 37 1.26 -0.52 5.59
N ILE A 38 0.97 -1.75 5.11
CA ILE A 38 2.00 -2.67 4.60
C ILE A 38 2.75 -2.05 3.40
N ALA A 39 2.04 -1.42 2.47
CA ALA A 39 2.68 -0.77 1.33
C ALA A 39 3.59 0.38 1.77
N ALA A 40 3.18 1.17 2.76
CA ALA A 40 4.01 2.21 3.36
C ALA A 40 5.26 1.64 4.05
N GLU A 41 5.13 0.54 4.79
CA GLU A 41 6.27 -0.15 5.42
C GLU A 41 7.26 -0.70 4.38
N MET A 42 6.77 -1.27 3.27
CA MET A 42 7.62 -1.73 2.18
C MET A 42 8.45 -0.57 1.59
N MET A 43 7.80 0.58 1.32
CA MET A 43 8.49 1.77 0.82
C MET A 43 9.51 2.33 1.82
N ALA A 44 9.15 2.38 3.11
CA ALA A 44 10.02 2.89 4.18
C ALA A 44 11.22 1.99 4.46
N THR A 45 11.04 0.67 4.37
CA THR A 45 12.14 -0.31 4.47
C THR A 45 13.11 -0.11 3.33
N TRP A 46 12.60 0.11 2.12
CA TRP A 46 13.44 0.37 0.96
C TRP A 46 14.29 1.65 1.10
N CYS A 47 13.75 2.70 1.73
CA CYS A 47 14.50 3.93 2.03
C CYS A 47 15.59 3.76 3.09
N ARG A 48 15.55 2.71 3.91
CA ARG A 48 16.56 2.44 4.96
C ARG A 48 17.73 1.61 4.46
N ASP A 49 17.52 0.79 3.44
CA ASP A 49 18.51 -0.17 2.93
C ASP A 49 19.31 0.35 1.72
N THR A 50 18.96 1.53 1.19
CA THR A 50 19.63 2.19 0.04
C THR A 50 20.01 3.62 0.38
#